data_AF-A0AA43IA92-F1
#
_entry.id   AF-A0AA43IA92-F1
#
_cell.length_a   1.000
_cell.length_b   1.000
_cell.length_c   1.000
_cell.angle_alpha   90.00
_cell.angle_beta   90.00
_cell.angle_gamma   90.00
#
_symmetry.space_group_name_H-M   'P 1'
#
loop_
_entity.id
_entity.type
_entity.pdbx_description
1 polymer ?
#
loop_
_entity_poly.entity_id
_entity_poly.type
_entity_poly.pdbx_seq_one_letter_code
_entity_poly.pdbx_strand_id
1 'polypeptide(L)'
;MELNTKIQSLYEKDNNLAYKNLQELEKISETSNQLYPYLNEFISMLKSDKYVMRVRGFRLACKQAQWDDEKQINLAINEILAMVHDPKPTAIRQALLYLQELVYYKPELHPEIKDALSTIDFSQFKDTMAPLIKKDVQLLLQLIAAQ
;
A
#
# COMPACT_ATOMS: atom_id res chain seq x y z
N MET A 1 5.73 -23.70 -3.18
CA MET A 1 5.61 -22.90 -4.41
C MET A 1 6.77 -21.92 -4.40
N GLU A 2 7.57 -21.92 -5.46
CA GLU A 2 8.70 -20.99 -5.64
C GLU A 2 8.26 -19.53 -5.49
N LEU A 3 9.15 -18.66 -4.99
CA LEU A 3 8.88 -17.24 -4.75
C LEU A 3 8.33 -16.55 -6.00
N ASN A 4 8.95 -16.78 -7.15
CA ASN A 4 8.54 -16.20 -8.42
C ASN A 4 7.13 -16.63 -8.82
N THR A 5 6.78 -17.90 -8.62
CA THR A 5 5.43 -18.38 -8.92
C THR A 5 4.38 -17.70 -8.04
N LYS A 6 4.71 -17.40 -6.78
CA LYS A 6 3.82 -16.64 -5.90
C LYS A 6 3.62 -15.21 -6.40
N ILE A 7 4.69 -14.55 -6.82
CA ILE A 7 4.63 -13.19 -7.38
C ILE A 7 3.79 -13.17 -8.66
N GLN A 8 4.02 -14.12 -9.58
CA GLN A 8 3.22 -14.23 -10.80
C GLN A 8 1.73 -14.48 -10.53
N SER A 9 1.41 -15.23 -9.47
CA SER A 9 0.01 -15.46 -9.08
C SER A 9 -0.74 -14.19 -8.68
N LEU A 10 -0.05 -13.09 -8.33
CA LEU A 10 -0.68 -11.81 -7.99
C LEU A 10 -1.47 -11.22 -9.17
N TYR A 11 -1.12 -11.59 -10.41
CA TYR A 11 -1.78 -11.15 -11.63
C TYR A 11 -2.95 -12.04 -12.06
N GLU A 12 -3.12 -13.19 -11.41
CA GLU A 12 -4.10 -14.19 -11.84
C GLU A 12 -5.54 -13.77 -11.51
N LYS A 13 -6.48 -14.37 -12.27
CA LYS A 13 -7.92 -14.15 -12.09
C LYS A 13 -8.46 -14.85 -10.84
N ASP A 14 -7.82 -15.92 -10.38
CA ASP A 14 -8.19 -16.60 -9.14
C ASP A 14 -7.81 -15.74 -7.94
N ASN A 15 -8.80 -14.98 -7.45
CA ASN A 15 -8.58 -14.08 -6.33
C ASN A 15 -8.29 -14.80 -5.01
N ASN A 16 -8.74 -16.06 -4.84
CA ASN A 16 -8.50 -16.80 -3.61
C ASN A 16 -7.05 -17.26 -3.52
N LEU A 17 -6.55 -17.83 -4.63
CA LEU A 17 -5.14 -18.24 -4.71
C LEU A 17 -4.21 -17.02 -4.60
N ALA A 18 -4.48 -15.96 -5.36
CA ALA A 18 -3.68 -14.74 -5.34
C ALA A 18 -3.68 -14.06 -3.96
N TYR A 19 -4.81 -14.07 -3.24
CA TYR A 19 -4.89 -13.52 -1.89
C TYR A 19 -4.09 -14.36 -0.88
N LYS A 20 -4.18 -15.70 -0.96
CA LYS A 20 -3.36 -16.58 -0.11
C LYS A 20 -1.88 -16.35 -0.35
N ASN A 21 -1.46 -16.27 -1.61
CA ASN A 21 -0.06 -16.00 -1.95
C ASN A 21 0.39 -14.60 -1.54
N LEU A 22 -0.46 -13.58 -1.66
CA LEU A 22 -0.19 -12.25 -1.12
C LEU A 22 0.12 -12.30 0.38
N GLN A 23 -0.70 -12.99 1.18
CA GLN A 23 -0.47 -13.11 2.63
C GLN A 23 0.84 -13.83 2.96
N GLU A 24 1.21 -14.84 2.18
CA GLU A 24 2.50 -15.52 2.35
C GLU A 24 3.68 -14.61 1.98
N LEU A 25 3.56 -13.79 0.92
CA LEU A 25 4.57 -12.81 0.53
C LEU A 25 4.73 -11.68 1.55
N GLU A 26 3.63 -11.24 2.18
CA GLU A 26 3.70 -10.25 3.27
C GLU A 26 4.48 -10.79 4.47
N LYS A 27 4.25 -12.04 4.87
CA LYS A 27 5.00 -12.70 5.95
C LYS A 27 6.49 -12.85 5.62
N ILE A 28 6.83 -13.10 4.35
CA ILE A 28 8.22 -13.11 3.91
C ILE A 28 8.82 -11.71 4.07
N SER A 29 8.09 -10.67 3.63
CA SER A 29 8.55 -9.28 3.77
C SER A 29 8.76 -8.86 5.22
N GLU A 30 8.03 -9.44 6.19
CA GLU A 30 8.21 -9.16 7.62
C GLU A 30 9.53 -9.70 8.20
N THR A 31 10.14 -10.70 7.57
CA THR A 31 11.31 -11.39 8.13
C THR A 31 12.54 -11.39 7.23
N SER A 32 12.39 -10.91 5.98
CA SER A 32 13.46 -10.93 4.99
C SER A 32 13.26 -9.89 3.89
N ASN A 33 14.37 -9.38 3.35
CA ASN A 33 14.43 -8.50 2.19
C ASN A 33 14.29 -9.22 0.83
N GLN A 34 13.95 -10.52 0.81
CA GLN A 34 13.82 -11.32 -0.42
C GLN A 34 12.88 -10.72 -1.48
N LEU A 35 11.91 -9.89 -1.06
CA LEU A 35 10.95 -9.25 -1.95
C LEU A 35 11.33 -7.83 -2.37
N TYR A 36 12.38 -7.24 -1.77
CA TYR A 36 12.86 -5.92 -2.15
C TYR A 36 13.26 -5.80 -3.63
N PRO A 37 13.93 -6.80 -4.26
CA PRO A 37 14.24 -6.74 -5.69
C PRO A 37 13.01 -6.63 -6.62
N TYR A 38 11.81 -6.92 -6.10
CA TYR A 38 10.54 -6.85 -6.82
C TYR A 38 9.75 -5.57 -6.53
N LEU A 39 10.30 -4.60 -5.78
CA LEU A 39 9.61 -3.36 -5.43
C LEU A 39 9.10 -2.62 -6.67
N ASN A 40 9.93 -2.47 -7.71
CA ASN A 40 9.52 -1.83 -8.97
C ASN A 40 8.37 -2.58 -9.66
N GLU A 41 8.33 -3.91 -9.56
CA GLU A 41 7.21 -4.70 -10.05
C GLU A 41 5.93 -4.37 -9.27
N PHE A 42 5.99 -4.32 -7.94
CA PHE A 42 4.83 -3.97 -7.10
C PHE A 42 4.32 -2.55 -7.33
N ILE A 43 5.22 -1.58 -7.53
CA ILE A 43 4.86 -0.20 -7.89
C ILE A 43 4.19 -0.17 -9.27
N SER A 44 4.68 -0.94 -10.24
CA SER A 44 4.06 -1.00 -11.57
C SER A 44 2.60 -1.50 -11.53
N MET A 45 2.26 -2.37 -10.58
CA MET A 45 0.89 -2.88 -10.40
C MET A 45 -0.11 -1.78 -10.00
N LEU A 46 0.34 -0.65 -9.43
CA LEU A 46 -0.51 0.50 -9.09
C LEU A 46 -1.18 1.12 -10.32
N LYS A 47 -0.64 0.88 -11.52
CA LYS A 47 -1.17 1.37 -12.80
C LYS A 47 -2.18 0.42 -13.43
N SER A 48 -2.55 -0.68 -12.75
CA SER A 48 -3.51 -1.66 -13.28
C SER A 48 -4.94 -1.13 -13.33
N ASP A 49 -5.67 -1.48 -14.39
CA ASP A 49 -7.12 -1.24 -14.48
C ASP A 49 -7.91 -1.95 -13.38
N LYS A 50 -7.38 -3.05 -12.84
CA LYS A 50 -8.04 -3.86 -11.81
C LYS A 50 -7.63 -3.38 -10.42
N TYR A 51 -8.59 -2.85 -9.66
CA TYR A 51 -8.33 -2.37 -8.30
C TYR A 51 -7.72 -3.44 -7.38
N VAL A 52 -8.07 -4.72 -7.56
CA VAL A 52 -7.48 -5.81 -6.77
C VAL A 52 -5.98 -5.97 -7.00
N MET A 53 -5.51 -5.72 -8.22
CA MET A 53 -4.07 -5.75 -8.55
C MET A 53 -3.37 -4.53 -7.94
N ARG A 54 -3.97 -3.34 -8.05
CA ARG A 54 -3.44 -2.12 -7.40
C ARG A 54 -3.27 -2.31 -5.89
N VAL A 55 -4.28 -2.87 -5.22
CA VAL A 55 -4.22 -3.18 -3.78
C VAL A 55 -3.12 -4.19 -3.46
N ARG A 56 -2.95 -5.26 -4.26
CA ARG A 56 -1.87 -6.25 -4.05
C ARG A 56 -0.49 -5.61 -4.17
N GLY A 57 -0.27 -4.84 -5.24
CA GLY A 57 0.98 -4.11 -5.46
C GLY A 57 1.26 -3.13 -4.34
N PHE A 58 0.26 -2.32 -3.97
CA PHE A 58 0.40 -1.34 -2.89
C PHE A 58 0.82 -1.97 -1.57
N ARG A 59 0.14 -3.04 -1.16
CA ARG A 59 0.44 -3.75 0.10
C ARG A 59 1.89 -4.23 0.14
N LEU A 60 2.35 -4.86 -0.94
CA LEU A 60 3.71 -5.37 -1.02
C LEU A 60 4.76 -4.27 -1.17
N ALA A 61 4.46 -3.18 -1.88
CA ALA A 61 5.35 -2.01 -1.96
C ALA A 61 5.56 -1.37 -0.58
N CYS A 62 4.49 -1.16 0.18
CA CYS A 62 4.58 -0.62 1.54
C CYS A 62 5.37 -1.54 2.49
N LYS A 63 5.19 -2.86 2.39
CA LYS A 63 5.94 -3.85 3.19
C LYS A 63 7.45 -3.85 2.92
N GLN A 64 7.90 -3.25 1.82
CA GLN A 64 9.33 -3.08 1.55
C GLN A 64 9.95 -1.86 2.23
N ALA A 65 9.17 -1.02 2.91
CA ALA A 65 9.67 0.20 3.54
C ALA A 65 10.85 -0.02 4.49
N GLN A 66 10.80 -1.10 5.29
CA GLN A 66 11.88 -1.48 6.22
C GLN A 66 13.19 -1.91 5.54
N TRP A 67 13.12 -2.29 4.25
CA TRP A 67 14.26 -2.79 3.47
C TRP A 67 14.76 -1.78 2.44
N ASP A 68 14.12 -0.61 2.35
CA ASP A 68 14.34 0.36 1.27
C ASP A 68 15.52 1.31 1.54
N ASP A 69 16.72 0.73 1.62
CA ASP A 69 17.97 1.47 1.82
C ASP A 69 18.31 2.36 0.60
N GLU A 70 17.92 1.92 -0.60
CA GLU A 70 18.17 2.66 -1.85
C GLU A 70 17.14 3.79 -2.11
N LYS A 71 16.19 4.00 -1.19
CA LYS A 71 15.17 5.05 -1.28
C LYS A 71 14.31 5.00 -2.55
N GLN A 72 14.05 3.80 -3.07
CA GLN A 72 13.19 3.61 -4.23
C GLN A 72 11.74 4.02 -3.92
N ILE A 73 11.27 3.85 -2.68
CA ILE A 73 9.94 4.35 -2.25
C ILE A 73 9.89 5.87 -2.28
N ASN A 74 10.95 6.56 -1.86
CA ASN A 74 10.99 8.02 -1.90
C ASN A 74 10.89 8.53 -3.35
N LEU A 75 11.57 7.85 -4.30
CA LEU A 75 11.48 8.19 -5.73
C LEU A 75 10.08 7.96 -6.29
N ALA A 76 9.37 6.94 -5.82
CA ALA A 76 8.03 6.58 -6.25
C ALA A 76 6.90 7.14 -5.35
N ILE A 77 7.19 8.03 -4.41
CA ILE A 77 6.24 8.43 -3.35
C ILE A 77 4.94 8.99 -3.92
N ASN A 78 5.01 9.78 -4.98
CA ASN A 78 3.82 10.34 -5.64
C ASN A 78 2.94 9.24 -6.26
N GLU A 79 3.54 8.22 -6.87
CA GLU A 79 2.79 7.08 -7.44
C GLU A 79 2.14 6.24 -6.34
N ILE A 80 2.84 6.05 -5.22
CA ILE A 80 2.34 5.32 -4.06
C ILE A 80 1.17 6.07 -3.41
N LEU A 81 1.35 7.37 -3.11
CA LEU A 81 0.33 8.17 -2.43
C LEU A 81 -0.92 8.40 -3.29
N ALA A 82 -0.84 8.31 -4.61
CA ALA A 82 -2.02 8.37 -5.48
C ALA A 82 -3.10 7.33 -5.11
N MET A 83 -2.75 6.23 -4.43
CA MET A 83 -3.69 5.22 -3.96
C MET A 83 -4.70 5.72 -2.92
N VAL A 84 -4.45 6.83 -2.22
CA VAL A 84 -5.47 7.43 -1.32
C VAL A 84 -6.63 8.06 -2.09
N HIS A 85 -6.51 8.19 -3.42
CA HIS A 85 -7.54 8.66 -4.34
C HIS A 85 -8.07 7.56 -5.27
N ASP A 86 -7.87 6.27 -4.93
CA ASP A 86 -8.37 5.18 -5.75
C ASP A 86 -9.90 5.26 -5.95
N PRO A 87 -10.43 5.06 -7.18
CA PRO A 87 -11.88 5.07 -7.43
C PRO A 87 -12.69 4.08 -6.59
N LYS A 88 -12.05 3.06 -5.99
CA LYS A 88 -12.68 2.09 -5.09
C LYS A 88 -12.42 2.49 -3.63
N PRO A 89 -13.47 2.83 -2.85
CA PRO A 89 -13.33 3.13 -1.42
C PRO A 89 -12.62 2.04 -0.61
N THR A 90 -12.84 0.76 -0.97
CA THR A 90 -12.15 -0.36 -0.33
C THR A 90 -10.65 -0.36 -0.59
N ALA A 91 -10.20 0.11 -1.75
CA ALA A 91 -8.78 0.26 -2.06
C ALA A 91 -8.16 1.42 -1.26
N ILE A 92 -8.85 2.55 -1.15
CA ILE A 92 -8.43 3.67 -0.28
C ILE A 92 -8.23 3.20 1.17
N ARG A 93 -9.18 2.44 1.71
CA ARG A 93 -9.06 1.88 3.08
C ARG A 93 -7.86 0.95 3.24
N GLN A 94 -7.57 0.12 2.23
CA GLN A 94 -6.35 -0.70 2.21
C GLN A 94 -5.09 0.16 2.13
N ALA A 95 -5.13 1.25 1.36
CA ALA A 95 -4.00 2.17 1.25
C ALA A 95 -3.67 2.81 2.61
N LEU A 96 -4.68 3.37 3.29
CA LEU A 96 -4.53 3.98 4.61
C LEU A 96 -4.02 2.99 5.67
N LEU A 97 -4.43 1.72 5.61
CA LEU A 97 -3.93 0.68 6.51
C LEU A 97 -2.44 0.40 6.28
N TYR A 98 -2.01 0.25 5.02
CA TYR A 98 -0.63 -0.16 4.70
C TYR A 98 0.36 1.00 4.65
N LEU A 99 -0.10 2.25 4.55
CA LEU A 99 0.76 3.43 4.74
C LEU A 99 1.39 3.47 6.14
N GLN A 100 0.86 2.75 7.12
CA GLN A 100 1.49 2.61 8.44
C GLN A 100 2.92 2.07 8.33
N GLU A 101 3.21 1.18 7.38
CA GLU A 101 4.57 0.66 7.14
C GLU A 101 5.54 1.81 6.77
N LEU A 102 5.12 2.73 5.90
CA LEU A 102 5.93 3.91 5.55
C LEU A 102 6.06 4.85 6.74
N VAL A 103 4.99 5.03 7.53
CA VAL A 103 5.06 5.85 8.74
C VAL A 103 6.09 5.28 9.72
N TYR A 104 6.13 3.96 9.94
CA TYR A 104 7.09 3.31 10.83
C TYR A 104 8.53 3.36 10.34
N TYR A 105 8.76 3.06 9.06
CA TYR A 105 10.12 2.82 8.57
C TYR A 105 10.71 4.00 7.79
N LYS A 106 9.89 4.95 7.35
CA LYS A 106 10.31 6.10 6.53
C LYS A 106 9.77 7.42 7.10
N PRO A 107 10.21 7.83 8.31
CA PRO A 107 9.72 9.06 8.94
C PRO A 107 10.00 10.33 8.12
N GLU A 108 11.00 10.28 7.25
CA GLU A 108 11.28 11.37 6.31
C GLU A 108 10.15 11.62 5.29
N LEU A 109 9.23 10.66 5.10
CA LEU A 109 8.08 10.77 4.19
C LEU A 109 6.79 11.24 4.90
N HIS A 110 6.84 11.53 6.20
CA HIS A 110 5.67 12.01 6.94
C HIS A 110 5.04 13.29 6.35
N PRO A 111 5.80 14.30 5.89
CA PRO A 111 5.21 15.49 5.25
C PRO A 111 4.37 15.13 4.04
N GLU A 112 4.90 14.31 3.12
CA GLU A 112 4.24 13.88 1.90
C GLU A 112 2.97 13.07 2.21
N ILE A 113 3.04 12.18 3.21
CA ILE A 113 1.87 11.42 3.66
C ILE A 113 0.80 12.37 4.19
N LYS A 114 1.14 13.33 5.06
CA LYS A 114 0.18 14.30 5.62
C LYS A 114 -0.48 15.14 4.51
N ASP A 115 0.32 15.62 3.57
CA ASP A 115 -0.16 16.41 2.44
C ASP A 115 -1.16 15.58 1.61
N ALA A 116 -0.83 14.34 1.24
CA ALA A 116 -1.75 13.47 0.52
C ALA A 116 -3.06 13.23 1.29
N LEU A 117 -2.99 12.94 2.59
CA LEU A 117 -4.19 12.73 3.42
C LEU A 117 -5.10 13.97 3.48
N SER A 118 -4.51 15.17 3.47
CA SER A 118 -5.26 16.43 3.51
C SER A 118 -6.09 16.69 2.25
N THR A 119 -5.73 16.06 1.13
CA THR A 119 -6.41 16.23 -0.16
C THR A 119 -7.58 15.27 -0.38
N ILE A 120 -7.84 14.34 0.55
CA ILE A 120 -8.95 13.39 0.44
C ILE A 120 -10.28 14.14 0.57
N ASP A 121 -11.02 14.25 -0.53
CA ASP A 121 -12.39 14.74 -0.51
C ASP A 121 -13.35 13.65 0.02
N PHE A 122 -13.85 13.83 1.24
CA PHE A 122 -14.77 12.87 1.85
C PHE A 122 -16.20 12.93 1.28
N SER A 123 -16.57 14.01 0.60
CA SER A 123 -17.93 14.22 0.07
C SER A 123 -18.26 13.28 -1.09
N GLN A 124 -17.25 12.72 -1.75
CA GLN A 124 -17.40 11.76 -2.83
C GLN A 124 -17.84 10.36 -2.36
N PHE A 125 -17.74 10.06 -1.06
CA PHE A 125 -18.07 8.76 -0.51
C PHE A 125 -19.49 8.69 0.03
N LYS A 126 -20.14 7.53 -0.13
CA LYS A 126 -21.44 7.25 0.50
C LYS A 126 -21.33 7.39 2.02
N ASP A 127 -22.45 7.72 2.66
CA ASP A 127 -22.56 7.91 4.12
C ASP A 127 -22.05 6.71 4.95
N THR A 128 -22.06 5.50 4.39
CA THR A 128 -21.54 4.30 5.05
C THR A 128 -20.03 4.13 4.96
N MET A 129 -19.38 4.72 3.95
CA MET A 129 -17.93 4.59 3.71
C MET A 129 -17.15 5.81 4.21
N ALA A 130 -17.71 7.02 4.10
CA ALA A 130 -17.04 8.25 4.51
C ALA A 130 -16.55 8.20 5.98
N PRO A 131 -17.35 7.72 6.97
CA PRO A 131 -16.90 7.63 8.36
C PRO A 131 -15.74 6.65 8.56
N LEU A 132 -15.71 5.56 7.81
CA LEU A 132 -14.65 4.54 7.90
C LEU A 132 -13.33 5.10 7.37
N ILE A 133 -13.35 5.77 6.22
CA ILE A 133 -12.15 6.40 5.65
C ILE A 133 -11.65 7.52 6.57
N LYS A 134 -12.54 8.37 7.11
CA LYS A 134 -12.16 9.41 8.09
C LYS A 134 -11.45 8.81 9.31
N LYS A 135 -11.98 7.70 9.84
CA LYS A 135 -11.35 6.99 10.96
C LYS A 135 -9.97 6.47 10.59
N ASP A 136 -9.83 5.83 9.42
CA ASP A 136 -8.55 5.31 8.96
C ASP A 136 -7.50 6.43 8.76
N VAL A 137 -7.91 7.60 8.23
CA VAL A 137 -7.05 8.80 8.13
C VAL A 137 -6.63 9.31 9.51
N GLN A 138 -7.56 9.42 10.46
CA GLN A 138 -7.25 9.87 11.83
C GLN A 138 -6.26 8.95 12.53
N LEU A 139 -6.41 7.62 12.38
CA LEU A 139 -5.48 6.65 12.94
C LEU A 139 -4.07 6.83 12.38
N LEU A 140 -3.94 7.06 11.07
CA LEU A 140 -2.64 7.28 10.44
C LEU A 140 -1.99 8.60 10.89
N LEU A 141 -2.76 9.69 10.99
CA LEU A 141 -2.28 10.97 11.51
C LEU A 141 -1.83 10.87 12.98
N GLN A 142 -2.58 10.13 13.81
CA GLN A 142 -2.21 9.85 15.19
C GLN A 142 -0.91 9.05 15.28
N LEU A 143 -0.74 8.06 14.40
CA LEU A 143 0.49 7.29 14.33
C LEU A 143 1.71 8.16 13.98
N ILE A 144 1.55 9.07 13.02
CA ILE A 144 2.61 10.02 12.65
C ILE A 144 2.94 10.96 13.82
N ALA A 145 1.94 11.43 14.57
CA ALA A 145 2.15 12.31 15.72
C ALA A 145 2.80 11.63 16.93
N ALA A 146 2.81 10.29 16.97
CA ALA A 146 3.38 9.50 18.06
C ALA A 146 4.86 9.13 17.86
N GLN A 147 5.46 9.53 16.74
CA GLN A 147 6.89 9.35 16.42
C GLN A 147 7.62 10.68 16.45
#